data_AF-A0A538HV80-F1
#
_entry.id   AF-A0A538HV80-F1
#
_cell.length_a   1.000
_cell.length_b   1.000
_cell.length_c   1.000
_cell.angle_alpha   90.00
_cell.angle_beta   90.00
_cell.angle_gamma   90.00
#
_symmetry.space_group_name_H-M   'P 1'
#
loop_
_entity.id
_entity.type
_entity.pdbx_description
1 polymer ?
#
loop_
_entity_poly.entity_id
_entity_poly.type
_entity_poly.pdbx_seq_one_letter_code
_entity_poly.pdbx_strand_id
1 'polypeptide(L)'
;MFAPAAYAGRGAVGFIVPGVGTTVTRASALASLERGEVVHALLGGTPHGKVLVRPSPRDGSLLTFYVALPPQGRTPNTTRYPIAVVGCGLHGLLTSTATRIPGLVSIADVAHAARHGTCRIAPLGTKADANAATTLRSLDRRLVHMSAARGWAVVAVLVTVGALSLAAAGPGVLACAAAVAASLLLAAAGVEGFWPLLLGVSAITVAFAVVGVRRRLVPPLVLGFLVVLLVVLIADTQLNSLAVLGARPDGGGRFYGITNQLETLLLAPVLAAAAADGLPWFACVSTVALVTVGWSHAGADGGGLLVYAAALGFLALRLRGARLTPVRLALVVGAAVVVTLALVGLDAALGGSSHVTHAVGTGPGSLFGDLGRRLHLSYLSITVSWGKALEFLGGLAALVIIAVRFRRGPTVEAMLVGLAVSFLVNDTPVDIAFLGGLGCWTLVRWESVDSRAMRRAPAALFAACLLVLVVAACGSQGTTHALPETVIGTVQQEAPGKALFTSNGCSGCHTYQPAAATGKIGPDLDKLSTYAKRANQPLPKFVHQSIVDPNAYVEKGYPKGVMPSFKQLSASDITALVAFLTKPSTG
;
A
#
# COMPACT_ATOMS: atom_id res chain seq x y z
N MET A 1 -8.21 -18.84 17.90
CA MET A 1 -9.28 -17.93 17.40
C MET A 1 -10.66 -18.50 17.72
N PHE A 2 -11.70 -17.68 17.79
CA PHE A 2 -13.08 -18.16 17.80
C PHE A 2 -13.60 -18.37 16.36
N ALA A 3 -14.57 -19.26 16.18
CA ALA A 3 -15.21 -19.45 14.88
C ALA A 3 -16.33 -18.40 14.66
N PRO A 4 -16.42 -17.72 13.50
CA PRO A 4 -17.52 -16.80 13.21
C PRO A 4 -18.91 -17.43 13.38
N ALA A 5 -19.05 -18.72 13.09
CA ALA A 5 -20.30 -19.47 13.26
C ALA A 5 -20.84 -19.43 14.71
N ALA A 6 -19.97 -19.31 15.71
CA ALA A 6 -20.38 -19.22 17.12
C ALA A 6 -21.13 -17.91 17.46
N TYR A 7 -21.03 -16.89 16.60
CA TYR A 7 -21.65 -15.59 16.80
C TYR A 7 -22.68 -15.24 15.73
N ALA A 8 -22.68 -15.92 14.58
CA ALA A 8 -23.57 -15.61 13.45
C ALA A 8 -25.07 -15.66 13.82
N GLY A 9 -25.47 -16.51 14.78
CA GLY A 9 -26.86 -16.59 15.24
C GLY A 9 -27.30 -15.49 16.21
N ARG A 10 -26.36 -14.72 16.78
CA ARG A 10 -26.63 -13.72 17.84
C ARG A 10 -25.97 -12.36 17.62
N GLY A 11 -25.27 -12.18 16.50
CA GLY A 11 -24.49 -10.99 16.21
C GLY A 11 -24.14 -10.87 14.73
N ALA A 12 -23.58 -9.73 14.36
CA ALA A 12 -22.98 -9.52 13.05
C ALA A 12 -21.53 -10.02 13.07
N VAL A 13 -21.09 -10.67 11.99
CA VAL A 13 -19.79 -11.35 11.91
C VAL A 13 -18.96 -10.86 10.72
N GLY A 14 -17.64 -10.94 10.84
CA GLY A 14 -16.71 -10.52 9.79
C GLY A 14 -15.28 -10.99 10.02
N PHE A 15 -14.40 -10.53 9.14
CA PHE A 15 -12.94 -10.68 9.23
C PHE A 15 -12.26 -9.32 9.28
N ILE A 16 -11.21 -9.22 10.06
CA ILE A 16 -10.38 -8.02 10.21
C ILE A 16 -9.14 -8.14 9.33
N VAL A 17 -8.80 -7.01 8.71
CA VAL A 17 -7.47 -6.72 8.16
C VAL A 17 -6.66 -6.01 9.26
N PRO A 18 -5.70 -6.72 9.90
CA PRO A 18 -5.13 -6.31 11.18
C PRO A 18 -4.06 -5.21 11.08
N GLY A 19 -3.66 -4.84 9.88
CA GLY A 19 -2.65 -3.82 9.63
C GLY A 19 -2.38 -3.63 8.14
N VAL A 20 -1.36 -2.83 7.82
CA VAL A 20 -0.98 -2.47 6.45
C VAL A 20 0.43 -2.95 6.14
N GLY A 21 0.63 -3.59 4.99
CA GLY A 21 1.91 -4.14 4.54
C GLY A 21 1.91 -5.68 4.50
N THR A 22 3.08 -6.27 4.29
CA THR A 22 3.23 -7.73 4.11
C THR A 22 3.20 -8.53 5.41
N THR A 23 3.51 -7.89 6.54
CA THR A 23 3.55 -8.53 7.86
C THR A 23 2.85 -7.68 8.89
N VAL A 24 2.44 -8.31 9.99
CA VAL A 24 1.79 -7.66 11.12
C VAL A 24 2.29 -8.31 12.42
N THR A 25 2.33 -7.55 13.50
CA THR A 25 2.58 -8.08 14.86
C THR A 25 1.34 -7.87 15.72
N ARG A 26 1.14 -8.72 16.74
CA ARG A 26 0.05 -8.52 17.71
C ARG A 26 0.07 -7.12 18.34
N ALA A 27 1.25 -6.62 18.69
CA ALA A 27 1.41 -5.28 19.27
C ALA A 27 0.96 -4.18 18.30
N SER A 28 1.36 -4.25 17.02
CA SER A 28 0.93 -3.28 16.01
C SER A 28 -0.57 -3.33 15.73
N ALA A 29 -1.16 -4.52 15.68
CA ALA A 29 -2.59 -4.71 15.47
C ALA A 29 -3.40 -4.19 16.67
N LEU A 30 -2.96 -4.51 17.90
CA LEU A 30 -3.58 -3.97 19.12
C LEU A 30 -3.48 -2.44 19.14
N ALA A 31 -2.31 -1.89 18.82
CA ALA A 31 -2.13 -0.45 18.80
C ALA A 31 -3.04 0.24 17.77
N SER A 32 -3.26 -0.41 16.63
CA SER A 32 -4.18 0.04 15.58
C SER A 32 -5.65 -0.03 16.04
N LEU A 33 -6.04 -1.12 16.70
CA LEU A 33 -7.36 -1.29 17.30
C LEU A 33 -7.65 -0.23 18.38
N GLU A 34 -6.65 0.13 19.18
CA GLU A 34 -6.81 1.10 20.26
C GLU A 34 -6.96 2.54 19.74
N ARG A 35 -6.26 2.88 18.66
CA ARG A 35 -6.14 4.26 18.17
C ARG A 35 -7.02 4.57 16.97
N GLY A 36 -7.56 3.55 16.29
CA GLY A 36 -8.35 3.75 15.07
C GLY A 36 -7.51 4.18 13.87
N GLU A 37 -6.23 3.88 13.89
CA GLU A 37 -5.30 4.25 12.83
C GLU A 37 -4.45 3.05 12.44
N VAL A 38 -3.87 3.07 11.25
CA VAL A 38 -2.94 2.03 10.80
C VAL A 38 -1.68 2.67 10.25
N VAL A 39 -0.54 2.05 10.52
CA VAL A 39 0.76 2.44 9.97
C VAL A 39 1.32 1.27 9.16
N HIS A 40 1.94 1.57 8.02
CA HIS A 40 2.55 0.56 7.18
C HIS A 40 3.66 -0.19 7.93
N ALA A 41 3.75 -1.51 7.77
CA ALA A 41 4.70 -2.36 8.50
C ALA A 41 6.17 -1.95 8.33
N LEU A 42 6.54 -1.47 7.13
CA LEU A 42 7.89 -0.93 6.87
C LEU A 42 8.23 0.31 7.72
N LEU A 43 7.23 1.07 8.14
CA LEU A 43 7.39 2.24 9.04
C LEU A 43 7.31 1.83 10.52
N GLY A 44 7.43 0.53 10.84
CA GLY A 44 7.30 0.00 12.20
C GLY A 44 5.88 -0.45 12.58
N GLY A 45 4.88 -0.18 11.74
CA GLY A 45 3.51 -0.73 11.85
C GLY A 45 2.67 -0.22 13.02
N THR A 46 3.23 0.56 13.94
CA THR A 46 2.57 0.96 15.18
C THR A 46 2.11 2.41 15.08
N PRO A 47 0.79 2.69 15.10
CA PRO A 47 0.29 4.06 15.13
C PRO A 47 0.60 4.76 16.46
N HIS A 48 0.86 6.06 16.37
CA HIS A 48 1.06 6.94 17.52
C HIS A 48 -0.14 7.85 17.70
N GLY A 49 -0.39 8.32 18.93
CA GLY A 49 -1.50 9.24 19.20
C GLY A 49 -2.47 8.73 20.27
N LYS A 50 -3.66 9.33 20.28
CA LYS A 50 -4.66 9.15 21.32
C LYS A 50 -5.30 7.76 21.23
N VAL A 51 -5.32 7.05 22.36
CA VAL A 51 -6.11 5.82 22.51
C VAL A 51 -7.59 6.18 22.54
N LEU A 52 -8.36 5.66 21.59
CA LEU A 52 -9.81 5.82 21.48
C LEU A 52 -10.56 4.78 22.30
N VAL A 53 -10.09 3.54 22.28
CA VAL A 53 -10.72 2.39 22.97
C VAL A 53 -9.65 1.49 23.58
N ARG A 54 -10.01 0.77 24.65
CA ARG A 54 -9.17 -0.27 25.25
C ARG A 54 -9.94 -1.58 25.34
N PRO A 55 -9.32 -2.73 24.97
CA PRO A 55 -9.94 -4.02 25.17
C PRO A 55 -10.27 -4.26 26.65
N SER A 56 -11.43 -4.85 26.90
CA SER A 56 -11.90 -5.24 28.22
C SER A 56 -12.15 -6.75 28.25
N PRO A 57 -11.85 -7.44 29.36
CA PRO A 57 -12.23 -8.85 29.52
C PRO A 57 -13.72 -9.03 29.82
N ARG A 58 -14.45 -7.95 30.09
CA ARG A 58 -15.88 -7.96 30.39
C ARG A 58 -16.69 -7.56 29.17
N ASP A 59 -17.80 -8.25 28.95
CA ASP A 59 -18.79 -7.90 27.94
C ASP A 59 -19.40 -6.52 28.22
N GLY A 60 -19.76 -5.81 27.15
CA GLY A 60 -20.51 -4.57 27.23
C GLY A 60 -21.97 -4.82 27.59
N SER A 61 -22.62 -3.84 28.22
CA SER A 61 -24.03 -3.93 28.62
C SER A 61 -25.00 -3.81 27.44
N LEU A 62 -24.61 -3.10 26.37
CA LEU A 62 -25.43 -2.86 25.18
C LEU A 62 -24.87 -3.53 23.93
N LEU A 63 -23.55 -3.50 23.79
CA LEU A 63 -22.85 -3.87 22.57
C LEU A 63 -21.44 -4.38 22.92
N THR A 64 -21.06 -5.52 22.35
CA THR A 64 -19.73 -6.13 22.57
C THR A 64 -19.06 -6.44 21.23
N PHE A 65 -17.81 -6.00 21.08
CA PHE A 65 -16.95 -6.31 19.95
C PHE A 65 -15.97 -7.43 20.35
N TYR A 66 -16.17 -8.62 19.82
CA TYR A 66 -15.23 -9.72 19.94
C TYR A 66 -14.23 -9.63 18.78
N VAL A 67 -12.96 -9.42 19.10
CA VAL A 67 -11.89 -9.22 18.11
C VAL A 67 -10.78 -10.23 18.35
N ALA A 68 -10.49 -11.06 17.35
CA ALA A 68 -9.28 -11.87 17.36
C ALA A 68 -8.09 -11.03 16.84
N LEU A 69 -6.95 -11.15 17.52
CA LEU A 69 -5.70 -10.49 17.12
C LEU A 69 -4.68 -11.52 16.61
N PRO A 70 -3.67 -11.07 15.85
CA PRO A 70 -2.51 -11.88 15.52
C PRO A 70 -1.87 -12.54 16.75
N PRO A 71 -1.27 -13.73 16.60
CA PRO A 71 -0.47 -14.33 17.67
C PRO A 71 0.78 -13.49 17.96
N GLN A 72 1.45 -13.82 19.06
CA GLN A 72 2.71 -13.18 19.40
C GLN A 72 3.76 -13.39 18.30
N GLY A 73 4.63 -12.39 18.11
CA GLY A 73 5.60 -12.37 17.03
C GLY A 73 5.09 -11.69 15.76
N ARG A 74 5.85 -11.86 14.68
CA ARG A 74 5.56 -11.29 13.35
C ARG A 74 4.96 -12.36 12.47
N THR A 75 3.77 -12.10 11.93
CA THR A 75 3.06 -13.02 11.03
C THR A 75 2.83 -12.40 9.65
N PRO A 76 2.63 -13.21 8.60
CA PRO A 76 2.14 -12.72 7.32
C PRO A 76 0.80 -11.99 7.49
N ASN A 77 0.65 -10.83 6.85
CA ASN A 77 -0.61 -10.06 6.87
C ASN A 77 -1.68 -10.64 5.92
N THR A 78 -1.44 -11.82 5.35
CA THR A 78 -2.39 -12.53 4.47
C THR A 78 -3.46 -13.30 5.26
N THR A 79 -3.25 -13.50 6.56
CA THR A 79 -4.20 -14.20 7.44
C THR A 79 -5.32 -13.26 7.91
N ARG A 80 -6.57 -13.71 7.84
CA ARG A 80 -7.72 -12.98 8.36
C ARG A 80 -8.03 -13.38 9.80
N TYR A 81 -8.48 -12.41 10.59
CA TYR A 81 -8.82 -12.61 12.01
C TYR A 81 -10.30 -12.34 12.24
N PRO A 82 -11.05 -13.24 12.89
CA PRO A 82 -12.49 -13.09 13.04
C PRO A 82 -12.86 -11.91 13.96
N ILE A 83 -13.97 -11.26 13.62
CA ILE A 83 -14.66 -10.25 14.43
C ILE A 83 -16.13 -10.59 14.55
N ALA A 84 -16.72 -10.34 15.71
CA ALA A 84 -18.15 -10.38 15.91
C ALA A 84 -18.61 -9.18 16.74
N VAL A 85 -19.79 -8.65 16.40
CA VAL A 85 -20.46 -7.57 17.12
C VAL A 85 -21.80 -8.11 17.61
N VAL A 86 -21.94 -8.21 18.92
CA VAL A 86 -23.12 -8.81 19.58
C VAL A 86 -23.83 -7.73 20.39
N GLY A 87 -25.16 -7.71 20.28
CA GLY A 87 -26.01 -6.69 20.90
C GLY A 87 -26.71 -5.81 19.86
N CYS A 88 -27.63 -4.97 20.34
CA CYS A 88 -28.38 -4.01 19.50
C CYS A 88 -29.16 -4.61 18.31
N GLY A 89 -29.48 -5.91 18.34
CA GLY A 89 -30.17 -6.60 17.24
C GLY A 89 -29.38 -6.67 15.93
N LEU A 90 -28.05 -6.50 15.99
CA LEU A 90 -27.19 -6.54 14.80
C LEU A 90 -26.95 -7.99 14.37
N HIS A 91 -27.18 -8.29 13.10
CA HIS A 91 -26.99 -9.62 12.51
C HIS A 91 -26.44 -9.55 11.08
N GLY A 92 -25.96 -10.69 10.57
CA GLY A 92 -25.46 -10.83 9.21
C GLY A 92 -23.96 -10.54 9.09
N LEU A 93 -23.56 -9.97 7.95
CA LEU A 93 -22.16 -9.62 7.67
C LEU A 93 -21.85 -8.20 8.14
N LEU A 94 -20.71 -8.01 8.78
CA LEU A 94 -20.17 -6.69 9.05
C LEU A 94 -19.72 -6.02 7.75
N THR A 95 -20.03 -4.74 7.59
CA THR A 95 -19.58 -3.90 6.48
C THR A 95 -18.72 -2.76 7.02
N SER A 96 -17.77 -2.29 6.21
CA SER A 96 -16.92 -1.13 6.51
C SER A 96 -16.93 -0.17 5.33
N THR A 97 -17.05 1.13 5.60
CA THR A 97 -16.94 2.15 4.54
C THR A 97 -15.54 2.22 3.94
N ALA A 98 -14.51 1.84 4.70
CA ALA A 98 -13.13 1.79 4.22
C ALA A 98 -12.88 0.60 3.28
N THR A 99 -13.39 -0.59 3.61
CA THR A 99 -13.15 -1.79 2.80
C THR A 99 -14.12 -1.93 1.63
N ARG A 100 -15.39 -1.54 1.80
CA ARG A 100 -16.50 -1.75 0.86
C ARG A 100 -16.67 -3.22 0.42
N ILE A 101 -16.20 -4.17 1.24
CA ILE A 101 -16.32 -5.61 1.00
C ILE A 101 -17.12 -6.20 2.18
N PRO A 102 -18.36 -6.65 1.97
CA PRO A 102 -19.15 -7.28 3.03
C PRO A 102 -18.41 -8.46 3.65
N GLY A 103 -18.31 -8.47 4.98
CA GLY A 103 -17.58 -9.48 5.74
C GLY A 103 -16.10 -9.18 5.94
N LEU A 104 -15.55 -8.10 5.39
CA LEU A 104 -14.16 -7.65 5.61
C LEU A 104 -14.16 -6.25 6.20
N VAL A 105 -13.44 -6.02 7.30
CA VAL A 105 -13.35 -4.73 7.98
C VAL A 105 -11.90 -4.33 8.24
N SER A 106 -11.63 -3.03 8.19
CA SER A 106 -10.35 -2.48 8.64
C SER A 106 -10.30 -2.45 10.17
N ILE A 107 -9.16 -2.81 10.76
CA ILE A 107 -8.97 -2.73 12.22
C ILE A 107 -9.15 -1.30 12.77
N ALA A 108 -8.83 -0.28 11.96
CA ALA A 108 -9.00 1.13 12.31
C ALA A 108 -10.47 1.48 12.53
N ASP A 109 -11.37 0.97 11.68
CA ASP A 109 -12.81 1.26 11.76
C ASP A 109 -13.45 0.69 13.03
N VAL A 110 -12.88 -0.39 13.58
CA VAL A 110 -13.37 -1.03 14.81
C VAL A 110 -13.27 -0.07 15.99
N ALA A 111 -12.16 0.67 16.11
CA ALA A 111 -11.97 1.64 17.17
C ALA A 111 -13.00 2.79 17.08
N HIS A 112 -13.20 3.29 15.86
CA HIS A 112 -14.15 4.37 15.60
C HIS A 112 -15.60 3.95 15.84
N ALA A 113 -15.96 2.70 15.51
CA ALA A 113 -17.26 2.14 15.80
C ALA A 113 -17.48 1.94 17.31
N ALA A 114 -16.49 1.37 18.00
CA ALA A 114 -16.61 1.01 19.42
C ALA A 114 -16.63 2.23 20.35
N ARG A 115 -15.99 3.35 19.99
CA ARG A 115 -15.92 4.55 20.84
C ARG A 115 -17.28 5.18 21.17
N HIS A 116 -18.29 4.94 20.33
CA HIS A 116 -19.60 5.56 20.49
C HIS A 116 -20.40 4.95 21.65
N GLY A 117 -20.16 3.68 21.99
CA GLY A 117 -20.88 3.00 23.08
C GLY A 117 -22.40 2.93 22.89
N THR A 118 -22.89 3.11 21.66
CA THR A 118 -24.32 3.06 21.30
C THR A 118 -24.54 2.01 20.21
N CYS A 119 -25.81 1.78 19.84
CA CYS A 119 -26.16 0.91 18.72
C CYS A 119 -25.78 1.48 17.33
N ARG A 120 -25.24 2.70 17.25
CA ARG A 120 -24.69 3.26 16.02
C ARG A 120 -23.22 2.90 15.93
N ILE A 121 -22.89 2.03 14.98
CA ILE A 121 -21.54 1.48 14.81
C ILE A 121 -20.75 2.09 13.64
N ALA A 122 -21.15 3.26 13.12
CA ALA A 122 -20.42 3.93 12.05
C ALA A 122 -18.94 4.16 12.44
N PRO A 123 -17.96 3.95 11.54
CA PRO A 123 -18.10 3.69 10.09
C PRO A 123 -18.42 2.22 9.71
N LEU A 124 -18.62 1.34 10.68
CA LEU A 124 -19.12 -0.01 10.42
C LEU A 124 -20.64 -0.02 10.22
N GLY A 125 -21.12 -1.10 9.61
CA GLY A 125 -22.53 -1.39 9.42
C GLY A 125 -22.77 -2.89 9.32
N THR A 126 -23.99 -3.27 8.95
CA THR A 126 -24.36 -4.67 8.74
C THR A 126 -25.08 -4.85 7.41
N LYS A 127 -24.88 -6.01 6.79
CA LYS A 127 -25.64 -6.48 5.63
C LYS A 127 -26.29 -7.81 5.99
N ALA A 128 -27.61 -7.88 5.84
CA ALA A 128 -28.35 -9.10 6.10
C ALA A 128 -27.82 -10.25 5.23
N ASP A 129 -27.48 -11.37 5.87
CA ASP A 129 -27.06 -12.61 5.22
C ASP A 129 -27.37 -13.78 6.17
N ALA A 130 -28.33 -14.62 5.79
CA ALA A 130 -28.74 -15.78 6.57
C ALA A 130 -27.62 -16.84 6.69
N ASN A 131 -26.66 -16.82 5.75
CA ASN A 131 -25.55 -17.75 5.66
C ASN A 131 -24.20 -17.07 5.91
N ALA A 132 -24.18 -15.98 6.70
CA ALA A 132 -23.01 -15.13 6.92
C ALA A 132 -21.70 -15.92 7.20
N ALA A 133 -21.76 -16.97 8.02
CA ALA A 133 -20.57 -17.79 8.32
C ALA A 133 -20.05 -18.57 7.08
N THR A 134 -20.93 -19.03 6.18
CA THR A 134 -20.55 -19.68 4.93
C THR A 134 -20.01 -18.67 3.92
N THR A 135 -20.66 -17.50 3.82
CA THR A 135 -20.19 -16.40 2.97
C THR A 135 -18.79 -15.94 3.38
N LEU A 136 -18.52 -15.81 4.69
CA LEU A 136 -17.19 -15.48 5.21
C LEU A 136 -16.15 -16.54 4.84
N ARG A 137 -16.47 -17.83 5.00
CA ARG A 137 -15.55 -18.90 4.58
C ARG A 137 -15.22 -18.84 3.09
N SER A 138 -16.20 -18.52 2.25
CA SER A 138 -15.96 -18.35 0.81
C SER A 138 -15.08 -17.13 0.52
N LEU A 139 -15.32 -16.01 1.19
CA LEU A 139 -14.53 -14.80 1.06
C LEU A 139 -13.07 -15.01 1.45
N ASP A 140 -12.83 -15.65 2.60
CA ASP A 140 -11.47 -15.94 3.10
C ASP A 140 -10.70 -16.86 2.15
N ARG A 141 -11.32 -17.96 1.69
CA ARG A 141 -10.73 -18.84 0.68
C ARG A 141 -10.34 -18.09 -0.57
N ARG A 142 -11.23 -17.25 -1.09
CA ARG A 142 -10.97 -16.45 -2.29
C ARG A 142 -9.81 -15.48 -2.09
N LEU A 143 -9.76 -14.77 -0.96
CA LEU A 143 -8.65 -13.85 -0.63
C LEU A 143 -7.31 -14.59 -0.56
N VAL A 144 -7.27 -15.76 0.07
CA VAL A 144 -6.06 -16.60 0.17
C VAL A 144 -5.60 -17.08 -1.21
N HIS A 145 -6.53 -17.61 -2.02
CA HIS A 145 -6.22 -18.08 -3.37
C HIS A 145 -5.73 -16.94 -4.28
N MET A 146 -6.37 -15.78 -4.24
CA MET A 146 -5.93 -14.61 -5.01
C MET A 146 -4.55 -14.13 -4.55
N SER A 147 -4.31 -14.06 -3.24
CA SER A 147 -2.99 -13.69 -2.70
C SER A 147 -1.88 -14.63 -3.19
N ALA A 148 -2.13 -15.93 -3.24
CA ALA A 148 -1.15 -16.92 -3.71
C ALA A 148 -0.89 -16.82 -5.23
N ALA A 149 -1.93 -16.54 -6.02
CA ALA A 149 -1.81 -16.45 -7.47
C ALA A 149 -1.26 -15.11 -7.98
N ARG A 150 -1.38 -14.02 -7.19
CA ARG A 150 -1.11 -12.65 -7.64
C ARG A 150 0.28 -12.41 -8.23
N GLY A 151 1.33 -12.84 -7.52
CA GLY A 151 2.71 -12.68 -8.00
C GLY A 151 2.92 -13.38 -9.35
N TRP A 152 2.42 -14.61 -9.47
CA TRP A 152 2.52 -15.40 -10.69
C TRP A 152 1.65 -14.87 -11.83
N ALA A 153 0.48 -14.32 -11.53
CA ALA A 153 -0.36 -13.67 -12.53
C ALA A 153 0.31 -12.44 -13.12
N VAL A 154 1.01 -11.62 -12.31
CA VAL A 154 1.82 -10.50 -12.82
C VAL A 154 2.92 -11.01 -13.76
N VAL A 155 3.65 -12.07 -13.38
CA VAL A 155 4.66 -12.69 -14.26
C VAL A 155 4.04 -13.21 -15.56
N ALA A 156 2.89 -13.88 -15.48
CA ALA A 156 2.16 -14.37 -16.65
C ALA A 156 1.76 -13.22 -17.59
N VAL A 157 1.31 -12.08 -17.04
CA VAL A 157 1.02 -10.86 -17.81
C VAL A 157 2.27 -10.29 -18.46
N LEU A 158 3.38 -10.17 -17.72
CA LEU A 158 4.65 -9.67 -18.27
C LEU A 158 5.11 -10.53 -19.46
N VAL A 159 5.08 -11.85 -19.32
CA VAL A 159 5.43 -12.81 -20.38
C VAL A 159 4.48 -12.68 -21.57
N THR A 160 3.17 -12.70 -21.32
CA THR A 160 2.15 -12.68 -22.37
C THR A 160 2.18 -11.37 -23.17
N VAL A 161 2.16 -10.22 -22.48
CA VAL A 161 2.23 -8.89 -23.11
C VAL A 161 3.55 -8.71 -23.86
N GLY A 162 4.66 -9.15 -23.25
CA GLY A 162 5.98 -9.14 -23.89
C GLY A 162 6.02 -9.96 -25.17
N ALA A 163 5.53 -11.19 -25.14
CA ALA A 163 5.44 -12.05 -26.33
C ALA A 163 4.56 -11.42 -27.43
N LEU A 164 3.39 -10.88 -27.08
CA LEU A 164 2.49 -10.20 -28.02
C LEU A 164 3.12 -8.96 -28.65
N SER A 165 3.87 -8.18 -27.88
CA SER A 165 4.58 -6.99 -28.38
C SER A 165 5.74 -7.31 -29.33
N LEU A 166 6.36 -8.49 -29.18
CA LEU A 166 7.35 -9.00 -30.11
C LEU A 166 6.70 -9.45 -31.42
N ALA A 167 5.52 -10.09 -31.34
CA ALA A 167 4.77 -10.56 -32.50
C ALA A 167 4.20 -9.42 -33.35
N ALA A 168 3.49 -8.46 -32.73
CA ALA A 168 2.89 -7.34 -33.42
C ALA A 168 2.71 -6.11 -32.52
N ALA A 169 2.85 -4.92 -33.12
CA ALA A 169 2.84 -3.64 -32.44
C ALA A 169 1.50 -3.34 -31.72
N GLY A 170 0.36 -3.52 -32.41
CA GLY A 170 -0.96 -3.23 -31.85
C GLY A 170 -1.41 -4.19 -30.75
N PRO A 171 -1.27 -5.52 -30.93
CA PRO A 171 -1.56 -6.48 -29.86
C PRO A 171 -0.75 -6.24 -28.59
N GLY A 172 0.53 -5.87 -28.68
CA GLY A 172 1.35 -5.58 -27.50
C GLY A 172 0.75 -4.48 -26.60
N VAL A 173 0.36 -3.35 -27.18
CA VAL A 173 -0.23 -2.24 -26.43
C VAL A 173 -1.61 -2.61 -25.88
N LEU A 174 -2.47 -3.21 -26.70
CA LEU A 174 -3.82 -3.59 -26.29
C LEU A 174 -3.79 -4.68 -25.20
N ALA A 175 -2.77 -5.53 -25.17
CA ALA A 175 -2.60 -6.60 -24.19
C ALA A 175 -2.53 -6.07 -22.74
N CYS A 176 -1.99 -4.86 -22.52
CA CYS A 176 -1.97 -4.26 -21.19
C CYS A 176 -3.38 -4.03 -20.63
N ALA A 177 -4.29 -3.46 -21.43
CA ALA A 177 -5.69 -3.28 -21.05
C ALA A 177 -6.45 -4.62 -21.02
N ALA A 178 -6.18 -5.51 -21.98
CA ALA A 178 -6.77 -6.84 -22.04
C ALA A 178 -6.44 -7.70 -20.82
N ALA A 179 -5.25 -7.58 -20.24
CA ALA A 179 -4.86 -8.29 -19.02
C ALA A 179 -5.71 -7.88 -17.81
N VAL A 180 -6.00 -6.58 -17.68
CA VAL A 180 -6.90 -6.08 -16.63
C VAL A 180 -8.33 -6.57 -16.88
N ALA A 181 -8.81 -6.49 -18.12
CA ALA A 181 -10.12 -7.03 -18.49
C ALA A 181 -10.24 -8.54 -18.21
N ALA A 182 -9.22 -9.32 -18.57
CA ALA A 182 -9.14 -10.76 -18.29
C ALA A 182 -9.22 -11.03 -16.78
N SER A 183 -8.48 -10.27 -15.97
CA SER A 183 -8.53 -10.39 -14.52
C SER A 183 -9.92 -10.10 -13.94
N LEU A 184 -10.63 -9.11 -14.47
CA LEU A 184 -11.99 -8.78 -14.04
C LEU A 184 -13.00 -9.85 -14.48
N LEU A 185 -12.88 -10.37 -15.70
CA LEU A 185 -13.75 -11.43 -16.21
C LEU A 185 -13.61 -12.73 -15.42
N LEU A 186 -12.38 -13.13 -15.07
CA LEU A 186 -12.13 -14.30 -14.23
C LEU A 186 -12.68 -14.10 -12.81
N ALA A 187 -12.57 -12.88 -12.28
CA ALA A 187 -13.16 -12.52 -10.99
C ALA A 187 -14.70 -12.59 -11.03
N ALA A 188 -15.32 -12.16 -12.12
CA ALA A 188 -16.76 -12.22 -12.32
C ALA A 188 -17.24 -13.67 -12.49
N ALA A 189 -16.44 -14.50 -13.17
CA ALA A 189 -16.70 -15.92 -13.34
C ALA A 189 -16.41 -16.77 -12.08
N GLY A 190 -15.93 -16.16 -10.98
CA GLY A 190 -15.63 -16.88 -9.73
C GLY A 190 -14.46 -17.86 -9.86
N VAL A 191 -13.50 -17.59 -10.76
CA VAL A 191 -12.34 -18.47 -10.95
C VAL A 191 -11.34 -18.25 -9.82
N GLU A 192 -11.17 -19.27 -8.99
CA GLU A 192 -10.30 -19.22 -7.80
C GLU A 192 -9.09 -20.16 -7.89
N GLY A 193 -9.13 -21.16 -8.77
CA GLY A 193 -8.06 -22.14 -8.91
C GLY A 193 -6.78 -21.53 -9.49
N PHE A 194 -5.63 -21.84 -8.90
CA PHE A 194 -4.33 -21.30 -9.29
C PHE A 194 -4.04 -21.44 -10.80
N TRP A 195 -4.05 -22.67 -11.34
CA TRP A 195 -3.78 -22.90 -12.76
C TRP A 195 -4.85 -22.33 -13.71
N PRO A 196 -6.16 -22.57 -13.49
CA PRO A 196 -7.22 -21.93 -14.29
C PRO A 196 -7.07 -20.41 -14.37
N LEU A 197 -6.65 -19.77 -13.28
CA LEU A 197 -6.47 -18.34 -13.22
C LEU A 197 -5.26 -17.88 -14.04
N LEU A 198 -4.08 -18.49 -13.85
CA LEU A 198 -2.87 -18.13 -14.60
C LEU A 198 -3.02 -18.35 -16.12
N LEU A 199 -3.58 -19.50 -16.51
CA LEU A 199 -3.83 -19.84 -17.90
C LEU A 199 -4.96 -18.98 -18.48
N GLY A 200 -6.02 -18.76 -17.70
CA GLY A 200 -7.14 -17.91 -18.09
C GLY A 200 -6.75 -16.46 -18.33
N VAL A 201 -5.93 -15.86 -17.45
CA VAL A 201 -5.44 -14.48 -17.62
C VAL A 201 -4.67 -14.39 -18.93
N SER A 202 -3.73 -15.30 -19.16
CA SER A 202 -2.92 -15.32 -20.38
C SER A 202 -3.77 -15.52 -21.64
N ALA A 203 -4.65 -16.52 -21.65
CA ALA A 203 -5.48 -16.88 -22.80
C ALA A 203 -6.47 -15.78 -23.19
N ILE A 204 -7.20 -15.20 -22.22
CA ILE A 204 -8.16 -14.11 -22.46
C ILE A 204 -7.41 -12.85 -22.90
N THR A 205 -6.24 -12.56 -22.30
CA THR A 205 -5.38 -11.44 -22.72
C THR A 205 -5.01 -11.56 -24.19
N VAL A 206 -4.54 -12.74 -24.64
CA VAL A 206 -4.23 -13.01 -26.04
C VAL A 206 -5.47 -12.82 -26.92
N ALA A 207 -6.59 -13.43 -26.55
CA ALA A 207 -7.83 -13.37 -27.33
C ALA A 207 -8.29 -11.93 -27.61
N PHE A 208 -8.26 -11.07 -26.59
CA PHE A 208 -8.65 -9.66 -26.74
C PHE A 208 -7.57 -8.82 -27.43
N ALA A 209 -6.30 -9.08 -27.15
CA ALA A 209 -5.18 -8.32 -27.72
C ALA A 209 -5.02 -8.52 -29.23
N VAL A 210 -5.33 -9.72 -29.76
CA VAL A 210 -5.17 -10.03 -31.19
C VAL A 210 -6.01 -9.13 -32.09
N VAL A 211 -7.15 -8.60 -31.61
CA VAL A 211 -7.95 -7.61 -32.36
C VAL A 211 -7.13 -6.35 -32.68
N GLY A 212 -6.16 -6.02 -31.83
CA GLY A 212 -5.21 -4.92 -32.00
C GLY A 212 -4.29 -5.05 -33.22
N VAL A 213 -4.24 -6.20 -33.91
CA VAL A 213 -3.59 -6.32 -35.24
C VAL A 213 -4.14 -5.26 -36.19
N ARG A 214 -5.44 -4.96 -36.09
CA ARG A 214 -6.07 -3.82 -36.76
C ARG A 214 -5.89 -2.57 -35.90
N ARG A 215 -4.77 -1.86 -36.07
CA ARG A 215 -4.40 -0.68 -35.25
C ARG A 215 -5.50 0.36 -35.07
N ARG A 216 -6.33 0.59 -36.09
CA ARG A 216 -7.48 1.52 -36.04
C ARG A 216 -8.53 1.16 -34.98
N LEU A 217 -8.59 -0.09 -34.53
CA LEU A 217 -9.50 -0.55 -33.49
C LEU A 217 -8.97 -0.32 -32.08
N VAL A 218 -7.66 -0.03 -31.91
CA VAL A 218 -7.07 0.14 -30.58
C VAL A 218 -7.71 1.31 -29.82
N PRO A 219 -7.86 2.53 -30.38
CA PRO A 219 -8.45 3.65 -29.65
C PRO A 219 -9.89 3.41 -29.15
N PRO A 220 -10.86 2.96 -29.97
CA PRO A 220 -12.20 2.69 -29.48
C PRO A 220 -12.25 1.55 -28.45
N LEU A 221 -11.40 0.52 -28.59
CA LEU A 221 -11.36 -0.58 -27.62
C LEU A 221 -10.79 -0.14 -26.27
N VAL A 222 -9.74 0.68 -26.27
CA VAL A 222 -9.18 1.24 -25.02
C VAL A 222 -10.20 2.17 -24.36
N LEU A 223 -10.83 3.07 -25.11
CA LEU A 223 -11.86 3.95 -24.58
C LEU A 223 -13.04 3.15 -23.99
N GLY A 224 -13.55 2.18 -24.74
CA GLY A 224 -14.63 1.30 -24.28
C GLY A 224 -14.25 0.52 -23.01
N PHE A 225 -13.02 0.00 -22.95
CA PHE A 225 -12.51 -0.67 -21.75
C PHE A 225 -12.45 0.29 -20.56
N LEU A 226 -11.94 1.52 -20.71
CA LEU A 226 -11.88 2.49 -19.62
C LEU A 226 -13.26 2.85 -19.07
N VAL A 227 -14.26 2.96 -19.94
CA VAL A 227 -15.67 3.18 -19.53
C VAL A 227 -16.19 1.98 -18.76
N VAL A 228 -15.96 0.75 -19.25
CA VAL A 228 -16.37 -0.47 -18.53
C VAL A 228 -15.67 -0.56 -17.17
N LEU A 229 -14.37 -0.29 -17.12
CA LEU A 229 -13.60 -0.28 -15.88
C LEU A 229 -14.17 0.74 -14.90
N LEU A 230 -14.46 1.96 -15.36
CA LEU A 230 -15.08 3.00 -14.53
C LEU A 230 -16.42 2.53 -13.94
N VAL A 231 -17.28 1.95 -14.77
CA VAL A 231 -18.58 1.42 -14.32
C VAL A 231 -18.38 0.33 -13.28
N VAL A 232 -17.46 -0.60 -13.48
CA VAL A 232 -17.13 -1.64 -12.49
C VAL A 232 -16.67 -1.03 -11.18
N LEU A 233 -15.77 -0.04 -11.22
CA LEU A 233 -15.24 0.61 -10.01
C LEU A 233 -16.29 1.37 -9.19
N ILE A 234 -17.40 1.76 -9.79
CA ILE A 234 -18.49 2.47 -9.10
C ILE A 234 -19.60 1.51 -8.67
N ALA A 235 -20.00 0.60 -9.55
CA ALA A 235 -21.15 -0.27 -9.35
C ALA A 235 -20.82 -1.51 -8.51
N ASP A 236 -19.62 -2.09 -8.69
CA ASP A 236 -19.17 -3.27 -7.97
C ASP A 236 -17.67 -3.18 -7.64
N THR A 237 -17.36 -2.42 -6.59
CA THR A 237 -15.99 -2.32 -6.07
C THR A 237 -15.41 -3.66 -5.68
N GLN A 238 -16.25 -4.62 -5.25
CA GLN A 238 -15.82 -5.93 -4.81
C GLN A 238 -15.26 -6.76 -5.97
N LEU A 239 -15.85 -6.66 -7.16
CA LEU A 239 -15.36 -7.35 -8.36
C LEU A 239 -13.90 -7.00 -8.65
N ASN A 240 -13.57 -5.70 -8.71
CA ASN A 240 -12.19 -5.26 -8.88
C ASN A 240 -11.31 -5.63 -7.68
N SER A 241 -11.83 -5.59 -6.46
CA SER A 241 -11.03 -5.90 -5.27
C SER A 241 -10.67 -7.37 -5.12
N LEU A 242 -11.45 -8.26 -5.73
CA LEU A 242 -11.23 -9.71 -5.73
C LEU A 242 -10.68 -10.24 -7.06
N ALA A 243 -10.30 -9.35 -7.97
CA ALA A 243 -9.59 -9.69 -9.19
C ALA A 243 -8.09 -9.88 -8.90
N VAL A 244 -7.44 -10.83 -9.59
CA VAL A 244 -6.03 -11.15 -9.29
C VAL A 244 -5.08 -9.96 -9.49
N LEU A 245 -5.30 -9.13 -10.52
CA LEU A 245 -4.56 -7.89 -10.77
C LEU A 245 -5.20 -6.66 -10.10
N GLY A 246 -6.33 -6.87 -9.44
CA GLY A 246 -7.19 -5.83 -8.87
C GLY A 246 -6.63 -5.14 -7.63
N ALA A 247 -7.54 -4.63 -6.79
CA ALA A 247 -7.13 -4.09 -5.49
C ALA A 247 -6.54 -5.20 -4.60
N ARG A 248 -5.73 -4.82 -3.60
CA ARG A 248 -5.01 -5.74 -2.71
C ARG A 248 -5.56 -5.65 -1.28
N PRO A 249 -6.83 -6.01 -1.05
CA PRO A 249 -7.49 -5.80 0.24
C PRO A 249 -6.86 -6.64 1.36
N ASP A 250 -6.18 -7.73 1.02
CA ASP A 250 -5.51 -8.64 1.95
C ASP A 250 -4.35 -7.96 2.72
N GLY A 251 -3.57 -7.09 2.06
CA GLY A 251 -2.42 -6.43 2.70
C GLY A 251 -2.78 -5.13 3.43
N GLY A 252 -4.04 -4.71 3.44
CA GLY A 252 -4.50 -3.44 4.02
C GLY A 252 -4.03 -2.17 3.30
N GLY A 253 -3.25 -2.28 2.22
CA GLY A 253 -2.73 -1.12 1.48
C GLY A 253 -3.78 -0.40 0.66
N ARG A 254 -4.61 -1.14 -0.08
CA ARG A 254 -5.73 -0.58 -0.86
C ARG A 254 -6.86 -1.58 -0.98
N PHE A 255 -8.04 -1.21 -0.51
CA PHE A 255 -9.20 -2.09 -0.48
C PHE A 255 -10.01 -2.11 -1.78
N TYR A 256 -10.10 -0.98 -2.49
CA TYR A 256 -10.80 -0.83 -3.78
C TYR A 256 -10.13 0.26 -4.62
N GLY A 257 -10.59 0.46 -5.86
CA GLY A 257 -10.01 1.42 -6.80
C GLY A 257 -8.82 0.88 -7.59
N ILE A 258 -8.11 1.78 -8.25
CA ILE A 258 -6.95 1.44 -9.08
C ILE A 258 -5.69 1.46 -8.20
N THR A 259 -4.82 0.48 -8.39
CA THR A 259 -3.51 0.42 -7.72
C THR A 259 -2.45 1.04 -8.63
N ASN A 260 -1.33 1.51 -8.05
CA ASN A 260 -0.16 1.99 -8.82
C ASN A 260 0.27 1.01 -9.93
N GLN A 261 0.07 -0.30 -9.72
CA GLN A 261 0.38 -1.34 -10.71
C GLN A 261 -0.55 -1.27 -11.92
N LEU A 262 -1.86 -1.25 -11.67
CA LEU A 262 -2.87 -1.12 -12.72
C LEU A 262 -2.74 0.22 -13.44
N GLU A 263 -2.49 1.30 -12.71
CA GLU A 263 -2.22 2.63 -13.29
C GLU A 263 -1.06 2.59 -14.28
N THR A 264 0.06 1.99 -13.87
CA THR A 264 1.27 1.89 -14.69
C THR A 264 1.03 1.01 -15.92
N LEU A 265 0.33 -0.12 -15.74
CA LEU A 265 0.01 -1.04 -16.83
C LEU A 265 -0.94 -0.39 -17.85
N LEU A 266 -1.95 0.36 -17.41
CA LEU A 266 -2.94 1.02 -18.27
C LEU A 266 -2.42 2.29 -18.93
N LEU A 267 -1.34 2.91 -18.45
CA LEU A 267 -0.83 4.15 -19.00
C LEU A 267 -0.39 4.00 -20.47
N ALA A 268 0.23 2.88 -20.83
CA ALA A 268 0.66 2.62 -22.21
C ALA A 268 -0.51 2.57 -23.23
N PRO A 269 -1.57 1.74 -23.05
CA PRO A 269 -2.71 1.76 -23.96
C PRO A 269 -3.45 3.09 -23.96
N VAL A 270 -3.52 3.81 -22.84
CA VAL A 270 -4.11 5.15 -22.76
C VAL A 270 -3.34 6.14 -23.64
N LEU A 271 -2.01 6.20 -23.52
CA LEU A 271 -1.18 7.09 -24.33
C LEU A 271 -1.26 6.75 -25.82
N ALA A 272 -1.26 5.47 -26.17
CA ALA A 272 -1.38 5.03 -27.56
C ALA A 272 -2.75 5.38 -28.17
N ALA A 273 -3.83 5.22 -27.40
CA ALA A 273 -5.18 5.57 -27.83
C ALA A 273 -5.39 7.10 -27.92
N ALA A 274 -4.86 7.86 -26.95
CA ALA A 274 -4.93 9.32 -26.95
C ALA A 274 -4.08 9.95 -28.07
N ALA A 275 -3.01 9.30 -28.49
CA ALA A 275 -2.16 9.73 -29.60
C ALA A 275 -2.70 9.33 -30.99
N ALA A 276 -3.85 8.65 -31.06
CA ALA A 276 -4.46 8.27 -32.32
C ALA A 276 -4.98 9.49 -33.11
N ASP A 277 -5.27 9.27 -34.41
CA ASP A 277 -5.55 10.34 -35.36
C ASP A 277 -6.68 11.29 -34.91
N GLY A 278 -6.29 12.45 -34.38
CA GLY A 278 -7.17 13.59 -34.11
C GLY A 278 -7.29 14.01 -32.65
N LEU A 279 -7.55 15.31 -32.45
CA LEU A 279 -7.88 15.90 -31.15
C LEU A 279 -9.07 15.24 -30.41
N PRO A 280 -10.10 14.68 -31.08
CA PRO A 280 -11.21 14.01 -30.40
C PRO A 280 -10.77 12.80 -29.58
N TRP A 281 -9.89 11.95 -30.12
CA TRP A 281 -9.38 10.78 -29.39
C TRP A 281 -8.58 11.21 -28.16
N PHE A 282 -7.71 12.19 -28.33
CA PHE A 282 -6.97 12.77 -27.22
C PHE A 282 -7.92 13.26 -26.12
N ALA A 283 -8.91 14.07 -26.46
CA ALA A 283 -9.84 14.66 -25.49
C ALA A 283 -10.69 13.58 -24.78
N CYS A 284 -11.30 12.66 -25.52
CA CYS A 284 -12.15 11.62 -24.95
C CYS A 284 -11.38 10.64 -24.07
N VAL A 285 -10.25 10.11 -24.55
CA VAL A 285 -9.45 9.14 -23.80
C VAL A 285 -8.82 9.78 -22.57
N SER A 286 -8.29 11.01 -22.68
CA SER A 286 -7.72 11.72 -21.54
C SER A 286 -8.77 11.99 -20.47
N THR A 287 -9.96 12.45 -20.86
CA THR A 287 -11.04 12.76 -19.91
C THR A 287 -11.47 11.51 -19.16
N VAL A 288 -11.78 10.42 -19.88
CA VAL A 288 -12.21 9.17 -19.23
C VAL A 288 -11.09 8.61 -18.36
N ALA A 289 -9.83 8.61 -18.81
CA ALA A 289 -8.71 8.12 -18.00
C ALA A 289 -8.52 8.92 -16.70
N LEU A 290 -8.56 10.26 -16.77
CA LEU A 290 -8.43 11.12 -15.59
C LEU A 290 -9.59 10.93 -14.61
N VAL A 291 -10.83 10.80 -15.09
CA VAL A 291 -11.99 10.49 -14.25
C VAL A 291 -11.85 9.11 -13.59
N THR A 292 -11.45 8.10 -14.36
CA THR A 292 -11.28 6.73 -13.89
C THR A 292 -10.22 6.60 -12.80
N VAL A 293 -9.15 7.38 -12.84
CA VAL A 293 -8.10 7.38 -11.82
C VAL A 293 -8.41 8.34 -10.66
N GLY A 294 -9.01 9.50 -10.94
CA GLY A 294 -9.13 10.62 -10.01
C GLY A 294 -10.42 10.70 -9.20
N TRP A 295 -11.49 10.01 -9.61
CA TRP A 295 -12.81 10.18 -8.97
C TRP A 295 -12.93 9.40 -7.65
N SER A 296 -13.32 10.08 -6.55
CA SER A 296 -13.44 9.46 -5.21
C SER A 296 -14.35 8.23 -5.18
N HIS A 297 -15.47 8.25 -5.90
CA HIS A 297 -16.40 7.12 -5.95
C HIS A 297 -15.78 5.85 -6.55
N ALA A 298 -14.92 6.01 -7.57
CA ALA A 298 -14.18 4.94 -8.21
C ALA A 298 -12.93 4.50 -7.41
N GLY A 299 -12.63 5.15 -6.28
CA GLY A 299 -11.45 4.88 -5.46
C GLY A 299 -10.21 5.66 -5.89
N ALA A 300 -10.36 7.00 -5.89
CA ALA A 300 -9.35 7.98 -6.30
C ALA A 300 -7.92 7.64 -5.86
N ASP A 301 -6.98 7.85 -6.78
CA ASP A 301 -5.55 7.91 -6.53
C ASP A 301 -5.00 9.28 -6.94
N GLY A 302 -4.62 10.09 -5.95
CA GLY A 302 -4.07 11.42 -6.21
C GLY A 302 -2.70 11.36 -6.90
N GLY A 303 -1.88 10.35 -6.58
CA GLY A 303 -0.58 10.14 -7.22
C GLY A 303 -0.77 9.68 -8.66
N GLY A 304 -1.64 8.70 -8.88
CA GLY A 304 -2.04 8.24 -10.20
C GLY A 304 -2.60 9.35 -11.09
N LEU A 305 -3.49 10.20 -10.54
CA LEU A 305 -4.07 11.31 -11.27
C LEU A 305 -3.00 12.29 -11.76
N LEU A 306 -2.02 12.62 -10.92
CA LEU A 306 -0.90 13.48 -11.28
C LEU A 306 -0.01 12.84 -12.36
N VAL A 307 0.26 11.53 -12.26
CA VAL A 307 1.02 10.77 -13.26
C VAL A 307 0.35 10.84 -14.63
N TYR A 308 -0.96 10.59 -14.68
CA TYR A 308 -1.74 10.63 -15.92
C TYR A 308 -1.81 12.05 -16.48
N ALA A 309 -2.07 13.06 -15.65
CA ALA A 309 -2.10 14.46 -16.07
C ALA A 309 -0.75 14.92 -16.65
N ALA A 310 0.37 14.55 -16.03
CA ALA A 310 1.71 14.88 -16.51
C ALA A 310 2.03 14.19 -17.83
N ALA A 311 1.75 12.89 -17.95
CA ALA A 311 1.98 12.13 -19.17
C ALA A 311 1.13 12.64 -20.34
N LEU A 312 -0.17 12.85 -20.12
CA LEU A 312 -1.10 13.35 -21.14
C LEU A 312 -0.82 14.81 -21.52
N GLY A 313 -0.46 15.66 -20.56
CA GLY A 313 -0.03 17.04 -20.82
C GLY A 313 1.24 17.11 -21.66
N PHE A 314 2.21 16.24 -21.38
CA PHE A 314 3.42 16.12 -22.19
C PHE A 314 3.10 15.58 -23.59
N LEU A 315 2.21 14.59 -23.70
CA LEU A 315 1.76 14.07 -24.98
C LEU A 315 1.08 15.17 -25.82
N ALA A 316 0.20 15.99 -25.22
CA ALA A 316 -0.43 17.12 -25.89
C ALA A 316 0.59 18.11 -26.46
N LEU A 317 1.64 18.42 -25.70
CA LEU A 317 2.73 19.28 -26.15
C LEU A 317 3.44 18.70 -27.38
N ARG A 318 3.73 17.40 -27.35
CA ARG A 318 4.40 16.68 -28.45
C ARG A 318 3.53 16.56 -29.70
N LEU A 319 2.24 16.28 -29.55
CA LEU A 319 1.30 16.19 -30.67
C LEU A 319 1.10 17.54 -31.39
N ARG A 320 1.30 18.66 -30.68
CA ARG A 320 1.30 20.02 -31.26
C ARG A 320 2.60 20.41 -31.95
N GLY A 321 3.59 19.52 -32.03
CA GLY A 321 4.90 19.81 -32.62
C GLY A 321 5.72 20.86 -31.86
N ALA A 322 5.38 21.12 -30.59
CA ALA A 322 6.05 22.15 -29.82
C ALA A 322 7.48 21.72 -29.43
N ARG A 323 8.45 22.61 -29.65
CA ARG A 323 9.84 22.41 -29.17
C ARG A 323 9.86 22.18 -27.66
N LEU A 324 10.61 21.17 -27.22
CA LEU A 324 10.86 20.89 -25.82
C LEU A 324 11.89 21.89 -25.27
N THR A 325 11.45 22.71 -24.33
CA THR A 325 12.32 23.61 -23.57
C THR A 325 12.11 23.34 -22.08
N PRO A 326 13.10 23.60 -21.20
CA PRO A 326 12.94 23.42 -19.76
C PRO A 326 11.73 24.18 -19.21
N VAL A 327 11.46 25.38 -19.74
CA VAL A 327 10.30 26.21 -19.37
C VAL A 327 8.99 25.51 -19.73
N ARG A 328 8.85 25.00 -20.95
CA ARG A 328 7.63 24.27 -21.35
C ARG A 328 7.43 22.99 -20.56
N LEU A 329 8.51 22.29 -20.22
CA LEU A 329 8.45 21.11 -19.36
C LEU A 329 7.95 21.48 -17.96
N ALA A 330 8.52 22.54 -17.36
CA ALA A 330 8.07 23.05 -16.07
C ALA A 330 6.60 23.49 -16.10
N LEU A 331 6.16 24.13 -17.18
CA LEU A 331 4.76 24.51 -17.37
C LEU A 331 3.83 23.31 -17.49
N VAL A 332 4.24 22.22 -18.17
CA VAL A 332 3.44 20.98 -18.25
C VAL A 332 3.30 20.36 -16.86
N VAL A 333 4.39 20.27 -16.10
CA VAL A 333 4.36 19.73 -14.73
C VAL A 333 3.50 20.61 -13.82
N GLY A 334 3.67 21.93 -13.88
CA GLY A 334 2.83 22.88 -13.13
C GLY A 334 1.36 22.80 -13.50
N ALA A 335 1.04 22.72 -14.80
CA ALA A 335 -0.32 22.53 -15.28
C ALA A 335 -0.91 21.19 -14.82
N ALA A 336 -0.13 20.11 -14.81
CA ALA A 336 -0.57 18.81 -14.31
C ALA A 336 -0.95 18.88 -12.81
N VAL A 337 -0.16 19.57 -11.99
CA VAL A 337 -0.49 19.82 -10.57
C VAL A 337 -1.79 20.63 -10.46
N VAL A 338 -1.93 21.72 -11.22
CA VAL A 338 -3.14 22.56 -11.20
C VAL A 338 -4.38 21.77 -11.61
N VAL A 339 -4.30 21.00 -12.70
CA VAL A 339 -5.42 20.15 -13.18
C VAL A 339 -5.77 19.10 -12.13
N THR A 340 -4.77 18.45 -11.53
CA THR A 340 -4.98 17.46 -10.47
C THR A 340 -5.72 18.08 -9.28
N LEU A 341 -5.25 19.22 -8.78
CA LEU A 341 -5.90 19.94 -7.66
C LEU A 341 -7.31 20.41 -8.03
N ALA A 342 -7.52 20.90 -9.25
CA ALA A 342 -8.83 21.34 -9.73
C ALA A 342 -9.82 20.17 -9.80
N LEU A 343 -9.41 19.00 -10.28
CA LEU A 343 -10.24 17.80 -10.34
C LEU A 343 -10.56 17.25 -8.95
N VAL A 344 -9.59 17.22 -8.04
CA VAL A 344 -9.80 16.84 -6.63
C VAL A 344 -10.75 17.82 -5.94
N GLY A 345 -10.59 19.13 -6.19
CA GLY A 345 -11.48 20.17 -5.67
C GLY A 345 -12.91 20.07 -6.22
N LEU A 346 -13.06 19.77 -7.52
CA LEU A 346 -14.36 19.53 -8.15
C LEU A 346 -15.05 18.29 -7.57
N ASP A 347 -14.32 17.19 -7.41
CA ASP A 347 -14.82 15.97 -6.77
C ASP A 347 -15.31 16.25 -5.34
N ALA A 348 -14.52 16.96 -4.55
CA ALA A 348 -14.92 17.38 -3.20
C ALA A 348 -16.17 18.29 -3.20
N ALA A 349 -16.26 19.24 -4.15
CA ALA A 349 -17.41 20.13 -4.29
C ALA A 349 -18.70 19.39 -4.71
N LEU A 350 -18.57 18.28 -5.44
CA LEU A 350 -19.67 17.41 -5.81
C LEU A 350 -20.04 16.39 -4.71
N GLY A 351 -19.48 16.53 -3.51
CA GLY A 351 -19.75 15.66 -2.36
C GLY A 351 -18.83 14.45 -2.25
N GLY A 352 -17.78 14.38 -3.07
CA GLY A 352 -16.78 13.32 -3.03
C GLY A 352 -15.92 13.37 -1.77
N SER A 353 -15.69 12.20 -1.16
CA SER A 353 -14.83 12.07 0.01
C SER A 353 -13.79 10.97 -0.22
N SER A 354 -12.50 11.34 -0.17
CA SER A 354 -11.39 10.42 -0.24
C SER A 354 -10.22 10.91 0.62
N HIS A 355 -9.25 10.04 0.88
CA HIS A 355 -8.01 10.45 1.54
C HIS A 355 -7.30 11.60 0.79
N VAL A 356 -7.45 11.67 -0.54
CA VAL A 356 -6.89 12.72 -1.39
C VAL A 356 -7.60 14.05 -1.16
N THR A 357 -8.95 14.06 -1.13
CA THR A 357 -9.70 15.31 -0.90
C THR A 357 -9.43 15.86 0.50
N HIS A 358 -9.29 14.99 1.51
CA HIS A 358 -8.91 15.39 2.86
C HIS A 358 -7.46 15.91 2.95
N ALA A 359 -6.50 15.25 2.29
CA ALA A 359 -5.11 15.70 2.25
C ALA A 359 -4.98 17.09 1.61
N VAL A 360 -5.66 17.33 0.49
CA VAL A 360 -5.68 18.67 -0.15
C VAL A 360 -6.39 19.70 0.72
N GLY A 361 -7.52 19.34 1.34
CA GLY A 361 -8.30 20.26 2.18
C GLY A 361 -7.59 20.69 3.48
N THR A 362 -6.64 19.92 3.98
CA THR A 362 -5.86 20.23 5.18
C THR A 362 -4.63 21.12 4.92
N GLY A 363 -4.35 21.42 3.66
CA GLY A 363 -3.32 22.39 3.26
C GLY A 363 -1.99 21.76 2.80
N PRO A 364 -1.01 22.58 2.37
CA PRO A 364 0.22 22.09 1.75
C PRO A 364 1.12 21.29 2.72
N GLY A 365 1.08 21.56 4.01
CA GLY A 365 1.90 20.86 5.01
C GLY A 365 1.58 19.36 5.11
N SER A 366 0.30 18.98 5.06
CA SER A 366 -0.12 17.57 5.04
C SER A 366 0.28 16.89 3.74
N LEU A 367 0.13 17.57 2.59
CA LEU A 367 0.56 17.07 1.28
C LEU A 367 2.06 16.78 1.24
N PHE A 368 2.91 17.69 1.73
CA PHE A 368 4.35 17.46 1.80
C PHE A 368 4.72 16.34 2.79
N GLY A 369 4.01 16.25 3.93
CA GLY A 369 4.18 15.16 4.89
C GLY A 369 3.86 13.79 4.30
N ASP A 370 2.75 13.69 3.56
CA ASP A 370 2.36 12.46 2.87
C ASP A 370 3.33 12.09 1.74
N LEU A 371 3.80 13.07 0.97
CA LEU A 371 4.84 12.85 -0.05
C LEU A 371 6.14 12.33 0.58
N GLY A 372 6.60 12.95 1.66
CA GLY A 372 7.79 12.50 2.39
C GLY A 372 7.64 11.08 2.92
N ARG A 373 6.46 10.73 3.45
CA ARG A 373 6.14 9.37 3.90
C ARG A 373 6.18 8.36 2.75
N ARG A 374 5.62 8.70 1.59
CA ARG A 374 5.62 7.84 0.39
C ARG A 374 7.03 7.63 -0.15
N LEU A 375 7.87 8.67 -0.19
CA LEU A 375 9.28 8.56 -0.58
C LEU A 375 10.08 7.67 0.38
N HIS A 376 9.84 7.81 1.68
CA HIS A 376 10.48 6.96 2.67
C HIS A 376 10.04 5.49 2.53
N LEU A 377 8.74 5.24 2.30
CA LEU A 377 8.21 3.92 1.98
C LEU A 377 8.82 3.33 0.71
N SER A 378 8.96 4.13 -0.35
CA SER A 378 9.62 3.73 -1.59
C SER A 378 11.06 3.29 -1.34
N TYR A 379 11.82 4.07 -0.58
CA TYR A 379 13.19 3.71 -0.18
C TYR A 379 13.23 2.39 0.60
N LEU A 380 12.37 2.23 1.60
CA LEU A 380 12.29 1.01 2.40
C LEU A 380 11.85 -0.20 1.57
N SER A 381 10.93 -0.03 0.62
CA SER A 381 10.48 -1.10 -0.27
C SER A 381 11.59 -1.59 -1.20
N ILE A 382 12.51 -0.72 -1.62
CA ILE A 382 13.66 -1.09 -2.46
C ILE A 382 14.72 -1.80 -1.62
N THR A 383 14.96 -1.31 -0.39
CA THR A 383 16.05 -1.75 0.48
C THR A 383 15.69 -2.91 1.42
N VAL A 384 14.42 -3.34 1.44
CA VAL A 384 13.95 -4.43 2.31
C VAL A 384 14.70 -5.75 2.09
N SER A 385 15.16 -6.01 0.86
CA SER A 385 16.01 -7.15 0.53
C SER A 385 16.86 -6.86 -0.70
N TRP A 386 18.00 -7.56 -0.82
CA TRP A 386 18.86 -7.46 -2.00
C TRP A 386 18.11 -7.85 -3.29
N GLY A 387 17.19 -8.82 -3.21
CA GLY A 387 16.34 -9.22 -4.33
C GLY A 387 15.46 -8.08 -4.83
N LYS A 388 14.82 -7.33 -3.91
CA LYS A 388 13.99 -6.16 -4.27
C LYS A 388 14.82 -5.00 -4.82
N ALA A 389 16.03 -4.82 -4.32
CA ALA A 389 16.97 -3.84 -4.88
C ALA A 389 17.38 -4.20 -6.31
N LEU A 390 17.74 -5.46 -6.58
CA LEU A 390 18.09 -5.92 -7.93
C LEU A 390 16.91 -5.85 -8.89
N GLU A 391 15.72 -6.23 -8.43
CA GLU A 391 14.46 -6.06 -9.15
C GLU A 391 14.30 -4.61 -9.64
N PHE A 392 14.36 -3.66 -8.70
CA PHE A 392 14.23 -2.24 -9.02
C PHE A 392 15.32 -1.75 -9.98
N LEU A 393 16.58 -2.08 -9.71
CA LEU A 393 17.71 -1.66 -10.55
C LEU A 393 17.63 -2.27 -11.96
N GLY A 394 17.17 -3.50 -12.09
CA GLY A 394 16.94 -4.15 -13.39
C GLY A 394 15.85 -3.45 -14.20
N GLY A 395 14.72 -3.14 -13.58
CA GLY A 395 13.64 -2.36 -14.21
C GLY A 395 14.10 -0.95 -14.61
N LEU A 396 14.84 -0.27 -13.72
CA LEU A 396 15.40 1.05 -13.99
C LEU A 396 16.41 1.02 -15.14
N ALA A 397 17.30 0.01 -15.16
CA ALA A 397 18.26 -0.17 -16.24
C ALA A 397 17.55 -0.40 -17.59
N ALA A 398 16.47 -1.19 -17.62
CA ALA A 398 15.66 -1.38 -18.81
C ALA A 398 15.06 -0.06 -19.31
N LEU A 399 14.52 0.77 -18.41
CA LEU A 399 14.00 2.10 -18.74
C LEU A 399 15.08 3.03 -19.30
N VAL A 400 16.27 3.06 -18.70
CA VAL A 400 17.42 3.85 -19.17
C VAL A 400 17.87 3.36 -20.56
N ILE A 401 17.96 2.05 -20.76
CA ILE A 401 18.32 1.46 -22.05
C ILE A 401 17.27 1.85 -23.11
N ILE A 402 15.98 1.79 -22.78
CA ILE A 402 14.91 2.24 -23.69
C ILE A 402 15.08 3.72 -24.02
N ALA A 403 15.30 4.57 -23.02
CA ALA A 403 15.43 6.01 -23.17
C ALA A 403 16.64 6.44 -24.02
N VAL A 404 17.75 5.67 -23.97
CA VAL A 404 19.01 6.01 -24.65
C VAL A 404 19.15 5.30 -26.00
N ARG A 405 18.74 4.04 -26.12
CA ARG A 405 19.04 3.20 -27.30
C ARG A 405 17.94 3.17 -28.36
N PHE A 406 16.71 3.56 -28.01
CA PHE A 406 15.59 3.49 -28.95
C PHE A 406 15.15 4.90 -29.35
N ARG A 407 14.72 5.03 -30.61
CA ARG A 407 14.10 6.28 -31.09
C ARG A 407 12.78 6.48 -30.35
N ARG A 408 12.71 7.53 -29.53
CA ARG A 408 11.54 7.86 -28.73
C ARG A 408 10.57 8.68 -29.56
N GLY A 409 9.37 8.15 -29.83
CA GLY A 409 8.27 8.97 -30.31
C GLY A 409 7.49 9.60 -29.15
N PRO A 410 6.44 10.37 -29.46
CA PRO A 410 5.67 11.14 -28.49
C PRO A 410 5.13 10.33 -27.31
N THR A 411 4.65 9.10 -27.55
CA THR A 411 4.02 8.29 -26.50
C THR A 411 5.06 7.70 -25.55
N VAL A 412 6.22 7.27 -26.05
CA VAL A 412 7.31 6.76 -25.21
C VAL A 412 7.85 7.84 -24.30
N GLU A 413 8.05 9.06 -24.81
CA GLU A 413 8.50 10.18 -23.96
C GLU A 413 7.46 10.57 -22.91
N ALA A 414 6.17 10.61 -23.28
CA ALA A 414 5.08 10.86 -22.34
C ALA A 414 5.02 9.81 -21.23
N MET A 415 5.23 8.53 -21.57
CA MET A 415 5.33 7.43 -20.61
C MET A 415 6.50 7.63 -19.66
N LEU A 416 7.69 7.99 -20.16
CA LEU A 416 8.87 8.25 -19.32
C LEU A 416 8.66 9.42 -18.37
N VAL A 417 7.97 10.49 -18.80
CA VAL A 417 7.59 11.61 -17.94
C VAL A 417 6.60 11.16 -16.86
N GLY A 418 5.58 10.39 -17.24
CA GLY A 418 4.63 9.79 -16.28
C GLY A 418 5.34 8.91 -15.24
N LEU A 419 6.28 8.07 -15.66
CA LEU A 419 7.06 7.21 -14.77
C LEU A 419 7.98 8.01 -13.84
N ALA A 420 8.61 9.07 -14.35
CA ALA A 420 9.43 9.96 -13.52
C ALA A 420 8.59 10.62 -12.42
N VAL A 421 7.37 11.07 -12.74
CA VAL A 421 6.41 11.57 -11.73
C VAL A 421 5.98 10.45 -10.78
N SER A 422 5.71 9.25 -11.29
CA SER A 422 5.29 8.08 -10.51
C SER A 422 6.30 7.70 -9.44
N PHE A 423 7.61 7.73 -9.76
CA PHE A 423 8.67 7.49 -8.77
C PHE A 423 8.72 8.52 -7.64
N LEU A 424 8.15 9.70 -7.83
CA LEU A 424 8.08 10.74 -6.81
C LEU A 424 6.83 10.61 -5.93
N VAL A 425 5.69 10.25 -6.52
CA VAL A 425 4.38 10.33 -5.82
C VAL A 425 3.77 8.99 -5.41
N ASN A 426 4.31 7.89 -5.91
CA ASN A 426 3.84 6.54 -5.59
C ASN A 426 4.84 5.79 -4.69
N ASP A 427 4.34 4.78 -3.99
CA ASP A 427 5.01 4.05 -2.91
C ASP A 427 5.42 2.60 -3.29
N THR A 428 5.22 2.20 -4.55
CA THR A 428 5.57 0.87 -5.08
C THR A 428 6.58 0.94 -6.23
N PRO A 429 7.78 1.50 -6.01
CA PRO A 429 8.74 1.82 -7.07
C PRO A 429 9.23 0.59 -7.84
N VAL A 430 9.33 -0.57 -7.17
CA VAL A 430 9.75 -1.83 -7.78
C VAL A 430 8.78 -2.25 -8.90
N ASP A 431 7.48 -2.25 -8.60
CA ASP A 431 6.44 -2.63 -9.56
C ASP A 431 6.34 -1.63 -10.71
N ILE A 432 6.46 -0.33 -10.40
CA ILE A 432 6.43 0.77 -11.37
C ILE A 432 7.58 0.62 -12.38
N ALA A 433 8.78 0.27 -11.93
CA ALA A 433 9.93 0.09 -12.82
C ALA A 433 9.70 -1.03 -13.85
N PHE A 434 9.19 -2.20 -13.43
CA PHE A 434 8.93 -3.32 -14.34
C PHE A 434 7.76 -3.09 -15.29
N LEU A 435 6.60 -2.73 -14.74
CA LEU A 435 5.39 -2.50 -15.55
C LEU A 435 5.58 -1.29 -16.45
N GLY A 436 6.30 -0.27 -15.98
CA GLY A 436 6.69 0.89 -16.77
C GLY A 436 7.63 0.51 -17.92
N GLY A 437 8.62 -0.35 -17.66
CA GLY A 437 9.50 -0.91 -18.69
C GLY A 437 8.74 -1.67 -19.77
N LEU A 438 7.80 -2.53 -19.37
CA LEU A 438 6.89 -3.23 -20.28
C LEU A 438 6.05 -2.25 -21.10
N GLY A 439 5.42 -1.27 -20.44
CA GLY A 439 4.62 -0.24 -21.11
C GLY A 439 5.42 0.54 -22.15
N CYS A 440 6.60 1.05 -21.77
CA CYS A 440 7.55 1.70 -22.67
C CYS A 440 7.92 0.78 -23.85
N TRP A 441 8.18 -0.50 -23.58
CA TRP A 441 8.49 -1.48 -24.62
C TRP A 441 7.35 -1.66 -25.63
N THR A 442 6.10 -1.79 -25.16
CA THR A 442 4.94 -1.88 -26.06
C THR A 442 4.76 -0.63 -26.91
N LEU A 443 5.02 0.57 -26.35
CA LEU A 443 4.94 1.85 -27.06
C LEU A 443 6.06 2.03 -28.09
N VAL A 444 7.29 1.62 -27.77
CA VAL A 444 8.39 1.58 -28.75
C VAL A 444 7.99 0.72 -29.94
N ARG A 445 7.40 -0.45 -29.69
CA ARG A 445 6.89 -1.33 -30.76
C ARG A 445 5.74 -0.69 -31.55
N TRP A 446 4.82 -0.02 -30.87
CA TRP A 446 3.72 0.75 -31.47
C TRP A 446 4.20 1.83 -32.44
N GLU A 447 5.23 2.59 -32.09
CA GLU A 447 5.73 3.69 -32.92
C GLU A 447 6.72 3.24 -33.99
N SER A 448 7.43 2.12 -33.79
CA SER A 448 8.54 1.64 -34.64
C SER A 448 8.17 0.99 -35.99
N VAL A 449 7.09 1.40 -36.65
CA VAL A 449 6.69 0.79 -37.94
C VAL A 449 7.75 1.04 -39.02
N ASP A 450 8.62 0.03 -39.26
CA ASP A 450 9.19 -0.46 -40.54
C ASP A 450 10.65 -0.95 -40.58
N SER A 451 11.39 -1.08 -39.46
CA SER A 451 12.78 -1.56 -39.53
C SER A 451 12.98 -3.01 -39.06
N ARG A 452 13.29 -3.94 -39.99
CA ARG A 452 13.62 -5.36 -39.67
C ARG A 452 14.82 -5.52 -38.71
N ALA A 453 15.75 -4.57 -38.73
CA ALA A 453 16.92 -4.55 -37.84
C ALA A 453 16.56 -4.40 -36.34
N MET A 454 15.34 -3.93 -36.02
CA MET A 454 14.87 -3.71 -34.64
C MET A 454 14.25 -4.95 -33.98
N ARG A 455 14.30 -6.16 -34.57
CA ARG A 455 13.67 -7.36 -33.97
C ARG A 455 14.60 -8.17 -33.04
N ARG A 456 15.93 -8.12 -33.22
CA ARG A 456 16.90 -8.99 -32.50
C ARG A 456 17.45 -8.39 -31.20
N ALA A 457 17.90 -7.14 -31.22
CA ALA A 457 18.41 -6.45 -30.02
C ALA A 457 17.40 -6.37 -28.85
N PRO A 458 16.09 -6.16 -29.07
CA PRO A 458 15.17 -6.05 -27.95
C PRO A 458 14.62 -7.37 -27.39
N ALA A 459 14.63 -8.46 -28.17
CA ALA A 459 14.28 -9.77 -27.64
C ALA A 459 15.27 -10.20 -26.53
N ALA A 460 16.54 -9.85 -26.68
CA ALA A 460 17.57 -10.06 -25.67
C ALA A 460 17.35 -9.19 -24.42
N LEU A 461 16.92 -7.93 -24.58
CA LEU A 461 16.62 -7.03 -23.45
C LEU A 461 15.42 -7.54 -22.64
N PHE A 462 14.35 -7.99 -23.32
CA PHE A 462 13.18 -8.57 -22.68
C PHE A 462 13.54 -9.87 -21.95
N ALA A 463 14.31 -10.77 -22.60
CA ALA A 463 14.80 -12.00 -21.97
C ALA A 463 15.69 -11.72 -20.74
N ALA A 464 16.55 -10.70 -20.80
CA ALA A 464 17.38 -10.30 -19.66
C ALA A 464 16.54 -9.76 -18.49
N CYS A 465 15.51 -8.95 -18.76
CA CYS A 465 14.58 -8.48 -17.71
C CYS A 465 13.80 -9.63 -17.08
N LEU A 466 13.39 -10.62 -17.89
CA LEU A 466 12.73 -11.82 -17.40
C LEU A 466 13.65 -12.68 -16.52
N LEU A 467 14.93 -12.78 -16.88
CA LEU A 467 15.93 -13.51 -16.11
C LEU A 467 16.19 -12.84 -14.74
N VAL A 468 16.22 -11.51 -14.68
CA VAL A 468 16.34 -10.77 -13.40
C VAL A 468 15.17 -11.09 -12.46
N LEU A 469 13.94 -11.21 -12.99
CA LEU A 469 12.77 -11.61 -12.21
C LEU A 469 12.91 -13.04 -11.63
N VAL A 470 13.41 -13.98 -12.43
CA VAL A 470 13.64 -15.37 -11.97
C VAL A 470 14.70 -15.44 -10.89
N VAL A 471 15.82 -14.71 -11.06
CA VAL A 471 16.91 -14.67 -10.07
C VAL A 471 16.46 -14.01 -8.77
N ALA A 472 15.66 -12.94 -8.85
CA ALA A 472 15.14 -12.27 -7.66
C ALA A 472 14.07 -13.07 -6.90
N ALA A 473 13.29 -13.89 -7.61
CA ALA A 473 12.29 -14.79 -7.01
C ALA A 473 12.92 -15.84 -6.08
N CYS A 474 14.19 -16.22 -6.29
CA CYS A 474 14.93 -17.11 -5.40
C CYS A 474 15.34 -16.47 -4.07
N GLY A 475 15.18 -15.15 -3.90
CA GLY A 475 15.64 -14.40 -2.73
C GLY A 475 14.59 -14.18 -1.61
N SER A 476 13.36 -14.68 -1.73
CA SER A 476 12.32 -14.40 -0.71
C SER A 476 12.49 -15.27 0.53
N GLN A 477 12.98 -14.70 1.63
CA GLN A 477 13.00 -15.38 2.93
C GLN A 477 11.58 -15.57 3.47
N GLY A 478 11.24 -16.83 3.76
CA GLY A 478 9.94 -17.24 4.28
C GLY A 478 9.68 -16.68 5.67
N THR A 479 8.45 -16.21 5.89
CA THR A 479 7.95 -15.87 7.23
C THR A 479 7.19 -17.09 7.76
N THR A 480 7.56 -17.57 8.95
CA THR A 480 6.95 -18.74 9.59
C THR A 480 5.54 -18.42 10.07
N HIS A 481 4.61 -19.37 9.85
CA HIS A 481 3.23 -19.27 10.31
C HIS A 481 3.15 -19.57 11.81
N ALA A 482 2.96 -18.55 12.65
CA ALA A 482 2.52 -18.75 14.03
C ALA A 482 0.99 -18.89 14.06
N LEU A 483 0.48 -19.90 14.78
CA LEU A 483 -0.95 -20.17 14.92
C LEU A 483 -1.60 -19.19 15.92
N PRO A 484 -2.86 -18.79 15.70
CA PRO A 484 -3.52 -17.73 16.48
C PRO A 484 -4.21 -18.24 17.76
N GLU A 485 -3.66 -17.91 18.94
CA GLU A 485 -4.26 -18.20 20.25
C GLU A 485 -5.43 -17.26 20.59
N THR A 486 -6.54 -17.83 21.08
CA THR A 486 -7.65 -17.06 21.67
C THR A 486 -7.27 -16.71 23.10
N VAL A 487 -7.13 -15.41 23.43
CA VAL A 487 -6.86 -14.98 24.81
C VAL A 487 -8.16 -14.55 25.48
N ILE A 488 -8.63 -15.34 26.44
CA ILE A 488 -9.53 -14.91 27.51
C ILE A 488 -8.68 -14.98 28.78
N GLY A 489 -8.27 -13.82 29.31
CA GLY A 489 -7.43 -13.75 30.52
C GLY A 489 -6.35 -12.66 30.48
N THR A 490 -6.15 -12.01 31.62
CA THR A 490 -5.29 -10.85 31.90
C THR A 490 -3.87 -10.96 31.34
N VAL A 491 -3.49 -10.00 30.49
CA VAL A 491 -2.11 -9.85 30.01
C VAL A 491 -1.26 -9.25 31.15
N GLN A 492 -0.17 -9.93 31.53
CA GLN A 492 0.91 -9.25 32.22
C GLN A 492 1.50 -8.21 31.26
N GLN A 493 1.19 -6.96 31.52
CA GLN A 493 1.58 -5.80 30.74
C GLN A 493 3.11 -5.72 30.63
N GLU A 494 3.64 -5.68 29.40
CA GLU A 494 5.04 -5.28 29.18
C GLU A 494 5.22 -3.89 29.82
N ALA A 495 6.17 -3.77 30.76
CA ALA A 495 6.21 -2.62 31.64
C ALA A 495 6.34 -1.31 30.82
N PRO A 496 5.50 -0.29 31.06
CA PRO A 496 5.40 0.92 30.22
C PRO A 496 6.75 1.64 30.00
N GLY A 497 7.70 1.48 30.92
CA GLY A 497 9.02 2.09 30.80
C GLY A 497 9.87 1.60 29.61
N LYS A 498 9.71 0.37 29.12
CA LYS A 498 10.46 -0.09 27.93
C LYS A 498 10.00 0.60 26.66
N ALA A 499 8.69 0.73 26.49
CA ALA A 499 8.11 1.46 25.36
C ALA A 499 8.51 2.94 25.39
N LEU A 500 8.45 3.56 26.58
CA LEU A 500 8.88 4.94 26.78
C LEU A 500 10.38 5.13 26.51
N PHE A 501 11.22 4.16 26.85
CA PHE A 501 12.66 4.20 26.60
C PHE A 501 12.96 4.25 25.10
N THR A 502 12.27 3.41 24.30
CA THR A 502 12.44 3.41 22.84
C THR A 502 11.81 4.66 22.19
N SER A 503 10.61 5.06 22.61
CA SER A 503 9.88 6.17 21.97
C SER A 503 10.51 7.54 22.20
N ASN A 504 11.27 7.71 23.30
CA ASN A 504 11.96 8.96 23.63
C ASN A 504 13.41 9.00 23.11
N GLY A 505 13.79 8.06 22.23
CA GLY A 505 15.09 8.07 21.56
C GLY A 505 16.27 7.61 22.43
N CYS A 506 16.01 7.09 23.64
CA CYS A 506 17.08 6.65 24.55
C CYS A 506 17.94 5.55 23.91
N SER A 507 17.33 4.67 23.11
CA SER A 507 18.01 3.57 22.40
C SER A 507 19.07 4.04 21.39
N GLY A 508 18.93 5.25 20.83
CA GLY A 508 19.88 5.78 19.85
C GLY A 508 21.20 6.22 20.48
N CYS A 509 21.16 6.65 21.73
CA CYS A 509 22.33 7.18 22.43
C CYS A 509 22.94 6.16 23.39
N HIS A 510 22.14 5.33 24.04
CA HIS A 510 22.58 4.47 25.13
C HIS A 510 22.57 2.98 24.79
N THR A 511 23.49 2.23 25.41
CA THR A 511 23.43 0.77 25.46
C THR A 511 22.54 0.38 26.63
N TYR A 512 21.62 -0.55 26.41
CA TYR A 512 20.78 -1.13 27.47
C TYR A 512 20.20 -2.46 27.01
N GLN A 513 20.71 -3.58 27.54
CA GLN A 513 20.30 -4.94 27.15
C GLN A 513 18.79 -5.19 27.31
N PRO A 514 18.12 -4.79 28.41
CA PRO A 514 16.67 -5.01 28.57
C PRO A 514 15.80 -4.31 27.52
N ALA A 515 16.35 -3.33 26.80
CA ALA A 515 15.69 -2.66 25.68
C ALA A 515 16.30 -3.02 24.30
N ALA A 516 17.21 -4.00 24.24
CA ALA A 516 18.00 -4.33 23.04
C ALA A 516 18.69 -3.10 22.40
N ALA A 517 19.05 -2.11 23.22
CA ALA A 517 19.65 -0.86 22.77
C ALA A 517 21.17 -0.97 22.71
N THR A 518 21.77 -0.46 21.63
CA THR A 518 23.20 -0.60 21.33
C THR A 518 23.93 0.74 21.17
N GLY A 519 23.26 1.87 21.45
CA GLY A 519 23.82 3.21 21.32
C GLY A 519 25.09 3.41 22.15
N LYS A 520 26.04 4.18 21.63
CA LYS A 520 27.36 4.42 22.25
C LYS A 520 27.68 5.90 22.50
N ILE A 521 26.74 6.79 22.20
CA ILE A 521 26.90 8.24 22.35
C ILE A 521 26.87 8.62 23.83
N GLY A 522 26.00 7.98 24.62
CA GLY A 522 25.89 8.13 26.07
C GLY A 522 26.44 6.93 26.84
N PRO A 523 26.49 7.02 28.18
CA PRO A 523 26.96 5.93 29.05
C PRO A 523 26.11 4.67 28.93
N ASP A 524 26.75 3.53 29.18
CA ASP A 524 26.15 2.19 29.15
C ASP A 524 25.19 1.99 30.33
N LEU A 525 23.88 1.95 30.06
CA LEU A 525 22.87 1.96 31.10
C LEU A 525 22.76 0.65 31.86
N ASP A 526 23.34 -0.44 31.34
CA ASP A 526 23.48 -1.69 32.10
C ASP A 526 24.41 -1.50 33.33
N LYS A 527 25.16 -0.38 33.38
CA LYS A 527 26.06 0.00 34.48
C LYS A 527 25.52 1.12 35.38
N LEU A 528 24.24 1.46 35.27
CA LEU A 528 23.60 2.54 36.04
C LEU A 528 23.82 2.46 37.55
N SER A 529 23.77 1.25 38.12
CA SER A 529 24.03 1.02 39.55
C SER A 529 25.43 1.45 39.99
N THR A 530 26.43 1.26 39.13
CA THR A 530 27.82 1.68 39.35
C THR A 530 27.99 3.19 39.25
N TYR A 531 27.26 3.85 38.33
CA TYR A 531 27.26 5.31 38.21
C TYR A 531 26.61 5.96 39.43
N ALA A 532 25.46 5.46 39.87
CA ALA A 532 24.76 5.96 41.06
C ALA A 532 25.62 5.87 42.33
N LYS A 533 26.35 4.76 42.51
CA LYS A 533 27.31 4.60 43.63
C LYS A 533 28.44 5.63 43.57
N ARG A 534 29.02 5.87 42.39
CA ARG A 534 30.08 6.89 42.21
C ARG A 534 29.59 8.32 42.41
N ALA A 535 28.31 8.58 42.11
CA ALA A 535 27.66 9.84 42.41
C ALA A 535 27.24 10.00 43.89
N ASN A 536 27.45 8.97 44.72
CA ASN A 536 26.97 8.90 46.11
C ASN A 536 25.44 9.16 46.23
N GLN A 537 24.65 8.57 45.31
CA GLN A 537 23.20 8.74 45.27
C GLN A 537 22.45 7.38 45.19
N PRO A 538 21.24 7.28 45.77
CA PRO A 538 20.37 6.12 45.55
C PRO A 538 19.98 5.97 44.07
N LEU A 539 20.02 4.75 43.54
CA LEU A 539 19.83 4.46 42.12
C LEU A 539 18.55 5.06 41.50
N PRO A 540 17.34 4.92 42.08
CA PRO A 540 16.14 5.55 41.50
C PRO A 540 16.19 7.08 41.49
N LYS A 541 16.78 7.69 42.52
CA LYS A 541 16.94 9.15 42.61
C LYS A 541 17.95 9.65 41.57
N PHE A 542 19.05 8.92 41.41
CA PHE A 542 20.08 9.19 40.40
C PHE A 542 19.48 9.14 38.99
N VAL A 543 18.79 8.05 38.65
CA VAL A 543 18.16 7.89 37.32
C VAL A 543 17.11 8.98 37.06
N HIS A 544 16.26 9.30 38.04
CA HIS A 544 15.28 10.37 37.91
C HIS A 544 15.97 11.73 37.65
N GLN A 545 17.01 12.07 38.43
CA GLN A 545 17.75 13.30 38.23
C GLN A 545 18.43 13.34 36.86
N SER A 546 19.03 12.24 36.40
CA SER A 546 19.64 12.16 35.07
C SER A 546 18.64 12.33 33.93
N ILE A 547 17.37 11.92 34.10
CA ILE A 547 16.32 12.10 33.07
C ILE A 547 15.82 13.56 33.04
N VAL A 548 15.59 14.16 34.21
CA VAL A 548 14.97 15.48 34.33
C VAL A 548 15.99 16.62 34.23
N ASP A 549 17.19 16.42 34.76
CA ASP A 549 18.30 17.37 34.79
C ASP A 549 19.63 16.66 34.47
N PRO A 550 19.85 16.28 33.20
CA PRO A 550 21.00 15.46 32.78
C PRO A 550 22.36 16.13 32.96
N ASN A 551 22.41 17.45 33.15
CA ASN A 551 23.65 18.19 33.34
C ASN A 551 24.05 18.34 34.82
N ALA A 552 23.21 17.91 35.76
CA ALA A 552 23.53 17.90 37.19
C ALA A 552 24.61 16.86 37.54
N TYR A 553 24.66 15.76 36.81
CA TYR A 553 25.72 14.75 36.90
C TYR A 553 26.04 14.23 35.50
N VAL A 554 27.29 14.42 35.06
CA VAL A 554 27.80 13.90 33.78
C VAL A 554 28.85 12.84 34.06
N GLU A 555 28.63 11.63 33.56
CA GLU A 555 29.56 10.52 33.74
C GLU A 555 30.93 10.82 33.11
N LYS A 556 32.02 10.45 33.80
CA LYS A 556 33.38 10.72 33.34
C LYS A 556 33.61 10.13 31.95
N GLY A 557 34.09 10.95 31.01
CA GLY A 557 34.35 10.56 29.63
C GLY A 557 33.24 10.89 28.64
N TYR A 558 32.13 11.50 29.10
CA TYR A 558 31.04 11.96 28.24
C TYR A 558 30.93 13.51 28.23
N PRO A 559 30.58 14.11 27.09
CA PRO A 559 30.43 15.56 26.95
C PRO A 559 29.18 16.10 27.66
N LYS A 560 29.32 17.23 28.35
CA LYS A 560 28.20 17.98 28.94
C LYS A 560 27.30 18.56 27.84
N GLY A 561 25.99 18.63 28.07
CA GLY A 561 25.03 19.24 27.13
C GLY A 561 24.57 18.36 25.98
N VAL A 562 25.01 17.09 25.90
CA VAL A 562 24.60 16.16 24.82
C VAL A 562 23.32 15.40 25.15
N MET A 563 23.11 15.02 26.40
CA MET A 563 21.84 14.40 26.82
C MET A 563 20.76 15.50 26.99
N PRO A 564 19.66 15.46 26.23
CA PRO A 564 18.56 16.42 26.38
C PRO A 564 17.81 16.18 27.69
N SER A 565 17.20 17.23 28.24
CA SER A 565 16.29 17.09 29.38
C SER A 565 14.95 16.49 28.92
N PHE A 566 14.38 15.64 29.78
CA PHE A 566 13.06 15.02 29.58
C PHE A 566 12.04 15.46 30.62
N LYS A 567 12.23 16.64 31.24
CA LYS A 567 11.29 17.22 32.22
C LYS A 567 9.87 17.44 31.68
N GLN A 568 9.71 17.50 30.36
CA GLN A 568 8.44 17.61 29.65
C GLN A 568 7.59 16.32 29.67
N LEU A 569 8.17 15.17 30.05
CA LEU A 569 7.41 13.93 30.20
C LEU A 569 6.49 14.01 31.42
N SER A 570 5.36 13.29 31.36
CA SER A 570 4.45 13.23 32.50
C SER A 570 5.13 12.57 33.70
N ALA A 571 4.72 12.93 34.92
CA ALA A 571 5.28 12.34 36.13
C ALA A 571 5.13 10.81 36.17
N SER A 572 4.03 10.27 35.62
CA SER A 572 3.81 8.84 35.46
C SER A 572 4.78 8.19 34.47
N ASP A 573 5.11 8.85 33.37
CA ASP A 573 6.04 8.32 32.37
C ASP A 573 7.48 8.32 32.89
N ILE A 574 7.89 9.38 33.59
CA ILE A 574 9.19 9.43 34.25
C ILE A 574 9.29 8.33 35.31
N THR A 575 8.24 8.12 36.10
CA THR A 575 8.20 7.04 37.10
C THR A 575 8.30 5.67 36.45
N ALA A 576 7.61 5.44 35.33
CA ALA A 576 7.68 4.19 34.58
C ALA A 576 9.06 3.95 33.95
N LEU A 577 9.71 4.98 33.42
CA LEU A 577 11.08 4.94 32.91
C LEU A 577 12.10 4.62 34.00
N VAL A 578 12.02 5.30 35.14
CA VAL A 578 12.88 5.02 36.30
C VAL A 578 12.67 3.58 36.74
N ALA A 579 11.43 3.13 36.92
CA ALA A 579 11.13 1.77 37.33
C ALA A 579 11.64 0.71 36.34
N PHE A 580 11.68 1.02 35.05
CA PHE A 580 12.27 0.13 34.05
C PHE A 580 13.80 0.09 34.15
N LEU A 581 14.44 1.25 34.23
CA LEU A 581 15.90 1.41 34.27
C LEU A 581 16.53 0.91 35.58
N THR A 582 15.77 0.86 36.68
CA THR A 582 16.27 0.39 37.98
C THR A 582 15.95 -1.07 38.28
N LYS A 583 15.30 -1.80 37.37
CA LYS A 583 15.08 -3.23 37.55
C LYS A 583 16.42 -3.98 37.48
N PRO A 584 16.67 -4.96 38.37
CA PRO A 584 17.83 -5.83 38.24
C PRO A 584 17.72 -6.59 36.92
N SER A 585 18.77 -6.54 36.11
CA SER A 585 18.90 -7.40 34.94
C SER A 585 18.99 -8.86 35.39
N THR A 586 17.94 -9.64 35.19
CA THR A 586 18.03 -11.10 35.25
C THR A 586 18.81 -11.53 34.01
N GLY A 587 20.05 -11.96 34.22
CA GLY A 587 20.94 -12.47 33.17
C GLY A 587 20.40 -13.75 32.53
#